data_AF-A0A950KT04-F1
#
_entry.id   AF-A0A950KT04-F1
#
_cell.length_a   1.000
_cell.length_b   1.000
_cell.length_c   1.000
_cell.angle_alpha   90.00
_cell.angle_beta   90.00
_cell.angle_gamma   90.00
#
_symmetry.space_group_name_H-M   'P 1'
#
loop_
_entity.id
_entity.type
_entity.pdbx_description
1 polymer ?
#
loop_
_entity_poly.entity_id
_entity_poly.type
_entity_poly.pdbx_seq_one_letter_code
_entity_poly.pdbx_strand_id
1 'polypeptide(L)'
;MRHATLSVRGRVPGIHDSRRVPRALHPVAWWIWALGLVIAVNRTTNPLLLILALSVLGFVVANRRTDAPWARAFKYYLMVALFIIAARIVFQSVFTAGLESGDHVLFELPHIRTPRWYAGVQIGGPVSLEATLSATVDGLRLGTMICCIGAANALANPKRSLRVLPGALYELGMAVVVSISLAPQLIESVQRVARARRLRAGQRRGFRALRSIAIPVLADALERSVLLAAAMDSRGYGRTGPATRATRRLTATLLLAGMVGVCAGCYGLLNGSGPRLLATPAILAGAVLCSAGLALGGRRVRRTHYRPDPWRAPEWIVAGCGLISAVTLYFTSGYNAADLNPSFSPLRFPALPALPAVAILIAAAAAFAAPPPRRRVSGSVGVPDAAGGRIARPEVSA
;
A
#
# COMPACT_ATOMS: atom_id res chain seq x y z
N MET A 1 -24.02 63.21 10.87
CA MET A 1 -23.02 62.73 9.88
C MET A 1 -23.13 61.21 9.78
N ARG A 2 -23.44 60.71 8.57
CA ARG A 2 -23.74 59.31 8.28
C ARG A 2 -22.43 58.50 8.18
N HIS A 3 -22.25 57.49 9.03
CA HIS A 3 -21.26 56.43 8.78
C HIS A 3 -21.97 55.22 8.17
N ALA A 4 -21.86 55.11 6.85
CA ALA A 4 -22.27 53.93 6.09
C ALA A 4 -21.21 52.84 6.27
N THR A 5 -21.53 51.80 7.05
CA THR A 5 -20.73 50.57 7.12
C THR A 5 -21.14 49.65 5.98
N LEU A 6 -20.38 49.69 4.88
CA LEU A 6 -20.45 48.72 3.79
C LEU A 6 -19.99 47.35 4.32
N SER A 7 -20.96 46.54 4.74
CA SER A 7 -20.78 45.10 4.96
C SER A 7 -20.56 44.42 3.61
N VAL A 8 -19.30 44.29 3.18
CA VAL A 8 -18.92 43.41 2.08
C VAL A 8 -19.07 41.98 2.57
N ARG A 9 -20.31 41.46 2.49
CA ARG A 9 -20.62 40.05 2.69
C ARG A 9 -20.14 39.30 1.44
N GLY A 10 -18.84 39.02 1.41
CA GLY A 10 -18.23 38.11 0.45
C GLY A 10 -18.95 36.77 0.49
N ARG A 11 -19.84 36.56 -0.46
CA ARG A 11 -20.61 35.32 -0.63
C ARG A 11 -19.62 34.30 -1.19
N VAL A 12 -19.00 33.50 -0.32
CA VAL A 12 -18.20 32.33 -0.72
C VAL A 12 -19.16 31.34 -1.38
N PRO A 13 -19.10 31.13 -2.71
CA PRO A 13 -20.02 30.22 -3.38
C PRO A 13 -19.51 28.78 -3.17
N GLY A 14 -20.39 27.90 -2.70
CA GLY A 14 -20.19 26.45 -2.80
C GLY A 14 -19.67 25.73 -1.55
N ILE A 15 -20.30 25.91 -0.39
CA ILE A 15 -20.25 24.88 0.66
C ILE A 15 -21.30 23.82 0.32
N HIS A 16 -20.99 22.93 -0.62
CA HIS A 16 -21.76 21.70 -0.77
C HIS A 16 -21.36 20.72 0.34
N ASP A 17 -22.34 20.44 1.20
CA ASP A 17 -22.43 19.33 2.16
C ASP A 17 -21.65 19.43 3.49
N SER A 18 -22.08 20.35 4.36
CA SER A 18 -21.64 20.54 5.75
C SER A 18 -21.91 19.37 6.71
N ARG A 19 -22.38 18.20 6.24
CA ARG A 19 -22.71 17.05 7.11
C ARG A 19 -21.53 16.10 7.39
N ARG A 20 -20.44 16.18 6.63
CA ARG A 20 -19.28 15.26 6.79
C ARG A 20 -18.00 16.02 7.15
N VAL A 21 -17.66 16.04 8.43
CA VAL A 21 -16.41 16.65 8.93
C VAL A 21 -15.19 15.99 8.23
N PRO A 22 -14.32 16.77 7.56
CA PRO A 22 -13.12 16.24 6.91
C PRO A 22 -12.23 15.49 7.90
N ARG A 23 -12.06 14.19 7.66
CA ARG A 23 -11.26 13.30 8.49
C ARG A 23 -10.57 12.25 7.62
N ALA A 24 -9.38 11.84 8.03
CA ALA A 24 -8.71 10.71 7.40
C ALA A 24 -9.30 9.40 7.92
N LEU A 25 -9.75 8.54 7.00
CA LEU A 25 -10.26 7.20 7.31
C LEU A 25 -9.21 6.36 8.04
N HIS A 26 -9.64 5.38 8.83
CA HIS A 26 -8.75 4.48 9.53
C HIS A 26 -7.85 3.68 8.55
N PRO A 27 -6.51 3.65 8.74
CA PRO A 27 -5.58 3.01 7.79
C PRO A 27 -5.89 1.55 7.48
N VAL A 28 -6.30 0.79 8.50
CA VAL A 28 -6.61 -0.64 8.37
C VAL A 28 -7.82 -0.88 7.45
N ALA A 29 -8.79 0.03 7.40
CA ALA A 29 -9.94 -0.12 6.51
C ALA A 29 -9.53 -0.05 5.03
N TRP A 30 -8.60 0.84 4.68
CA TRP A 30 -8.02 0.89 3.33
C TRP A 30 -7.20 -0.35 2.99
N TRP A 31 -6.50 -0.92 3.97
CA TRP A 31 -5.76 -2.17 3.79
C TRP A 31 -6.69 -3.37 3.58
N ILE A 32 -7.76 -3.50 4.38
CA ILE A 32 -8.76 -4.55 4.19
C ILE A 32 -9.41 -4.43 2.81
N TRP A 33 -9.78 -3.20 2.42
CA TRP A 33 -10.34 -2.94 1.10
C TRP A 33 -9.40 -3.34 -0.05
N ALA A 34 -8.14 -2.91 0.02
CA ALA A 34 -7.14 -3.23 -0.99
C ALA A 34 -6.80 -4.74 -1.04
N LEU A 35 -6.66 -5.40 0.11
CA LEU A 35 -6.42 -6.84 0.19
C LEU A 35 -7.62 -7.63 -0.34
N GLY A 36 -8.84 -7.17 -0.08
CA GLY A 36 -10.05 -7.74 -0.66
C GLY A 36 -10.04 -7.67 -2.19
N LEU A 37 -9.67 -6.53 -2.75
CA LEU A 37 -9.49 -6.38 -4.21
C LEU A 37 -8.35 -7.24 -4.76
N VAL A 38 -7.24 -7.41 -4.04
CA VAL A 38 -6.17 -8.35 -4.45
C VAL A 38 -6.71 -9.77 -4.53
N ILE A 39 -7.47 -10.22 -3.52
CA ILE A 39 -8.07 -11.56 -3.51
C ILE A 39 -9.05 -11.72 -4.68
N ALA A 40 -9.88 -10.70 -4.94
CA ALA A 40 -10.83 -10.69 -6.04
C ALA A 40 -10.11 -10.79 -7.41
N VAL A 41 -9.12 -9.93 -7.65
CA VAL A 41 -8.31 -9.90 -8.89
C VAL A 41 -7.52 -11.20 -9.09
N ASN A 42 -7.09 -11.86 -8.00
CA ASN A 42 -6.38 -13.14 -8.10
C ASN A 42 -7.24 -14.26 -8.67
N ARG A 43 -8.57 -14.14 -8.56
CA ARG A 43 -9.53 -15.16 -8.99
C ARG A 43 -10.00 -15.01 -10.43
N THR A 44 -9.50 -14.03 -11.18
CA THR A 44 -9.93 -13.80 -12.57
C THR A 44 -8.76 -13.53 -13.50
N THR A 45 -8.84 -14.08 -14.70
CA THR A 45 -8.01 -13.72 -15.86
C THR A 45 -8.83 -13.03 -16.94
N ASN A 46 -10.04 -12.55 -16.64
CA ASN A 46 -10.86 -11.80 -17.58
C ASN A 46 -10.33 -10.35 -17.71
N PRO A 47 -9.82 -9.92 -18.88
CA PRO A 47 -9.20 -8.60 -19.05
C PRO A 47 -10.15 -7.45 -18.75
N LEU A 48 -11.46 -7.60 -19.04
CA LEU A 48 -12.45 -6.56 -18.78
C LEU A 48 -12.63 -6.32 -17.29
N LEU A 49 -12.65 -7.39 -16.48
CA LEU A 49 -12.74 -7.27 -15.02
C LEU A 49 -11.45 -6.66 -14.42
N LEU A 50 -10.29 -6.97 -14.98
CA LEU A 50 -9.01 -6.38 -14.56
C LEU A 50 -8.95 -4.87 -14.86
N ILE A 51 -9.35 -4.46 -16.06
CA ILE A 51 -9.43 -3.05 -16.45
C ILE A 51 -10.46 -2.31 -15.59
N LEU A 52 -11.61 -2.94 -15.31
CA LEU A 52 -12.62 -2.38 -14.41
C LEU A 52 -12.06 -2.18 -13.00
N ALA A 53 -11.34 -3.17 -12.46
CA ALA A 53 -10.71 -3.07 -11.14
C ALA A 53 -9.66 -1.94 -11.10
N LEU A 54 -8.81 -1.82 -12.13
CA LEU A 54 -7.86 -0.70 -12.27
C LEU A 54 -8.56 0.66 -12.35
N SER A 55 -9.69 0.74 -13.05
CA SER A 55 -10.50 1.96 -13.15
C SER A 55 -11.09 2.36 -11.81
N VAL A 56 -11.62 1.38 -11.05
CA VAL A 56 -12.12 1.59 -9.68
C VAL A 56 -11.00 2.04 -8.74
N LEU A 57 -9.83 1.40 -8.79
CA LEU A 57 -8.65 1.81 -8.03
C LEU A 57 -8.25 3.25 -8.33
N GLY A 58 -8.12 3.58 -9.62
CA GLY A 58 -7.78 4.92 -10.09
C GLY A 58 -8.80 5.96 -9.62
N PHE A 59 -10.10 5.65 -9.72
CA PHE A 59 -11.19 6.52 -9.27
C PHE A 59 -11.17 6.78 -7.77
N VAL A 60 -11.01 5.72 -6.96
CA VAL A 60 -10.95 5.83 -5.49
C VAL A 60 -9.71 6.62 -5.06
N VAL A 61 -8.55 6.32 -5.64
CA VAL A 61 -7.30 7.03 -5.35
C VAL A 61 -7.40 8.50 -5.76
N ALA A 62 -7.92 8.81 -6.95
CA ALA A 62 -8.07 10.18 -7.42
C ALA A 62 -8.97 11.03 -6.50
N ASN A 63 -10.08 10.45 -6.02
CA ASN A 63 -11.03 11.15 -5.15
C ASN A 63 -10.58 11.26 -3.68
N ARG A 64 -9.82 10.27 -3.17
CA ARG A 64 -9.54 10.14 -1.73
C ARG A 64 -8.08 10.33 -1.34
N ARG A 65 -7.16 10.48 -2.30
CA ARG A 65 -5.75 10.81 -1.99
C ARG A 65 -5.63 12.13 -1.23
N THR A 66 -4.69 12.18 -0.29
CA THR A 66 -4.32 13.39 0.45
C THR A 66 -3.21 14.15 -0.28
N ASP A 67 -3.01 15.45 -0.02
CA ASP A 67 -1.97 16.28 -0.69
C ASP A 67 -0.54 15.99 -0.21
N ALA A 68 -0.28 14.77 0.24
CA ALA A 68 0.97 14.41 0.87
C ALA A 68 1.96 13.77 -0.10
N PRO A 69 3.28 13.81 0.17
CA PRO A 69 4.28 13.27 -0.74
C PRO A 69 4.07 11.79 -1.10
N TRP A 70 3.58 10.98 -0.16
CA TRP A 70 3.29 9.55 -0.38
C TRP A 70 2.09 9.32 -1.31
N ALA A 71 1.17 10.27 -1.46
CA ALA A 71 0.03 10.14 -2.37
C ALA A 71 0.46 10.16 -3.84
N ARG A 72 1.65 10.71 -4.14
CA ARG A 72 2.27 10.61 -5.47
C ARG A 72 2.85 9.22 -5.76
N ALA A 73 2.98 8.36 -4.75
CA ALA A 73 3.56 7.03 -4.90
C ALA A 73 2.75 6.14 -5.86
N PHE A 74 1.43 6.35 -5.97
CA PHE A 74 0.57 5.57 -6.86
C PHE A 74 1.04 5.61 -8.33
N LYS A 75 1.58 6.74 -8.79
CA LYS A 75 2.15 6.85 -10.15
C LYS A 75 3.31 5.86 -10.35
N TYR A 76 4.19 5.71 -9.36
CA TYR A 76 5.30 4.77 -9.44
C TYR A 76 4.82 3.32 -9.45
N TYR A 77 3.77 2.99 -8.67
CA TYR A 77 3.16 1.66 -8.73
C TYR A 77 2.56 1.36 -10.11
N LEU A 78 1.93 2.35 -10.75
CA LEU A 78 1.43 2.20 -12.12
C LEU A 78 2.56 2.01 -13.14
N MET A 79 3.67 2.73 -12.99
CA MET A 79 4.88 2.54 -13.83
C MET A 79 5.48 1.14 -13.66
N VAL A 80 5.54 0.63 -12.42
CA VAL A 80 6.01 -0.74 -12.14
C VAL A 80 5.04 -1.78 -12.72
N ALA A 81 3.73 -1.57 -12.60
CA ALA A 81 2.73 -2.45 -13.22
C ALA A 81 2.89 -2.50 -14.74
N LEU A 82 3.06 -1.35 -15.40
CA LEU A 82 3.31 -1.27 -16.84
C LEU A 82 4.62 -1.96 -17.23
N PHE A 83 5.69 -1.77 -16.45
CA PHE A 83 6.96 -2.46 -16.66
C PHE A 83 6.80 -3.98 -16.56
N ILE A 84 6.01 -4.49 -15.61
CA ILE A 84 5.77 -5.93 -15.47
C ILE A 84 5.01 -6.48 -16.67
N ILE A 85 3.99 -5.76 -17.16
CA ILE A 85 3.25 -6.16 -18.38
C ILE A 85 4.21 -6.22 -19.58
N ALA A 86 5.00 -5.16 -19.79
CA ALA A 86 5.97 -5.09 -20.87
C ALA A 86 7.01 -6.22 -20.77
N ALA A 87 7.57 -6.43 -19.57
CA ALA A 87 8.51 -7.53 -19.33
C ALA A 87 7.85 -8.87 -19.63
N ARG A 88 6.62 -9.13 -19.16
CA ARG A 88 5.88 -10.39 -19.45
C ARG A 88 5.70 -10.62 -20.94
N ILE A 89 5.32 -9.60 -21.70
CA ILE A 89 5.16 -9.68 -23.16
C ILE A 89 6.51 -9.98 -23.82
N VAL A 90 7.57 -9.29 -23.41
CA VAL A 90 8.94 -9.51 -23.94
C VAL A 90 9.40 -10.93 -23.62
N PHE A 91 9.30 -11.38 -22.37
CA PHE A 91 9.63 -12.74 -21.97
C PHE A 91 8.81 -13.75 -22.77
N GLN A 92 7.50 -13.57 -22.94
CA GLN A 92 6.69 -14.48 -23.75
C GLN A 92 7.12 -14.49 -25.23
N SER A 93 7.48 -13.34 -25.80
CA SER A 93 7.93 -13.25 -27.19
C SER A 93 9.31 -13.89 -27.43
N VAL A 94 10.16 -13.94 -26.40
CA VAL A 94 11.50 -14.55 -26.46
C VAL A 94 11.45 -16.05 -26.15
N PHE A 95 10.59 -16.44 -25.22
CA PHE A 95 10.40 -17.81 -24.75
C PHE A 95 9.07 -18.33 -25.26
N THR A 96 9.02 -18.71 -26.53
CA THR A 96 7.82 -19.26 -27.16
C THR A 96 7.49 -20.62 -26.55
N ALA A 97 6.28 -20.78 -26.04
CA ALA A 97 5.67 -22.08 -25.78
C ALA A 97 5.07 -22.59 -27.10
N GLY A 98 5.25 -23.87 -27.41
CA GLY A 98 4.93 -24.45 -28.72
C GLY A 98 3.54 -24.07 -29.28
N LEU A 99 3.44 -24.03 -30.60
CA LEU A 99 2.20 -23.73 -31.33
C LEU A 99 1.11 -24.76 -31.01
N GLU A 100 -0.07 -24.28 -30.64
CA GLU A 100 -1.30 -25.09 -30.66
C GLU A 100 -1.96 -24.98 -32.06
N SER A 101 -2.66 -26.04 -32.47
CA SER A 101 -3.33 -26.09 -33.78
C SER A 101 -4.44 -25.03 -33.86
N GLY A 102 -4.22 -23.95 -34.62
CA GLY A 102 -5.18 -22.86 -34.83
C GLY A 102 -4.71 -21.47 -34.39
N ASP A 103 -3.48 -21.34 -33.88
CA ASP A 103 -2.89 -20.07 -33.44
C ASP A 103 -2.56 -19.11 -34.60
N HIS A 104 -2.81 -17.81 -34.38
CA HIS A 104 -2.51 -16.76 -35.35
C HIS A 104 -1.10 -16.20 -35.10
N VAL A 105 -0.16 -16.52 -35.99
CA VAL A 105 1.22 -16.06 -35.87
C VAL A 105 1.32 -14.57 -36.23
N LEU A 106 1.87 -13.74 -35.34
CA LEU A 106 2.16 -12.33 -35.63
C LEU A 106 3.53 -12.14 -36.28
N PHE A 107 4.57 -12.76 -35.71
CA PHE A 107 5.94 -12.63 -36.17
C PHE A 107 6.78 -13.85 -35.75
N GLU A 108 7.80 -14.16 -36.54
CA GLU A 108 8.72 -15.26 -36.28
C GLU A 108 10.09 -14.73 -35.85
N LEU A 109 10.55 -15.12 -34.66
CA LEU A 109 11.92 -14.83 -34.23
C LEU A 109 12.86 -15.93 -34.72
N PRO A 110 14.09 -15.58 -35.16
CA PRO A 110 15.08 -16.56 -35.55
C PRO A 110 15.38 -17.52 -34.39
N HIS A 111 15.25 -18.81 -34.67
CA HIS A 111 15.42 -19.85 -33.66
C HIS A 111 16.90 -19.92 -33.24
N ILE A 112 17.17 -20.08 -31.94
CA ILE A 112 18.50 -20.46 -31.46
C ILE A 112 18.34 -21.88 -30.91
N ARG A 113 18.97 -22.86 -31.57
CA ARG A 113 18.95 -24.24 -31.08
C ARG A 113 19.67 -24.29 -29.74
N THR A 114 18.90 -24.48 -28.67
CA THR A 114 19.48 -24.66 -27.34
C THR A 114 20.19 -26.02 -27.27
N PRO A 115 21.34 -26.10 -26.59
CA PRO A 115 22.08 -27.34 -26.46
C PRO A 115 21.27 -28.40 -25.70
N ARG A 116 21.54 -29.69 -25.96
CA ARG A 116 20.73 -30.86 -25.52
C ARG A 116 20.41 -30.93 -24.02
N TRP A 117 21.19 -30.29 -23.16
CA TRP A 117 20.94 -30.20 -21.71
C TRP A 117 19.85 -29.18 -21.33
N TYR A 118 19.37 -28.36 -22.29
CA TYR A 118 18.33 -27.34 -22.16
C TYR A 118 17.19 -27.55 -23.18
N ALA A 119 16.94 -28.80 -23.59
CA ALA A 119 15.98 -29.18 -24.64
C ALA A 119 14.50 -28.83 -24.35
N GLY A 120 14.17 -28.33 -23.16
CA GLY A 120 12.82 -27.92 -22.78
C GLY A 120 12.51 -26.43 -23.00
N VAL A 121 13.50 -25.59 -23.31
CA VAL A 121 13.32 -24.15 -23.50
C VAL A 121 13.76 -23.77 -24.92
N GLN A 122 12.79 -23.40 -25.75
CA GLN A 122 13.04 -22.87 -27.08
C GLN A 122 13.19 -21.35 -26.97
N ILE A 123 14.34 -20.83 -27.43
CA ILE A 123 14.61 -19.39 -27.49
C ILE A 123 14.33 -18.94 -28.92
N GLY A 124 13.36 -18.04 -29.09
CA GLY A 124 12.80 -17.65 -30.38
C GLY A 124 11.73 -18.62 -30.89
N GLY A 125 11.23 -18.38 -32.10
CA GLY A 125 10.11 -19.11 -32.71
C GLY A 125 8.92 -18.21 -33.08
N PRO A 126 7.83 -18.80 -33.57
CA PRO A 126 6.62 -18.08 -33.96
C PRO A 126 5.89 -17.54 -32.73
N VAL A 127 5.67 -16.22 -32.69
CA VAL A 127 4.93 -15.56 -31.62
C VAL A 127 3.46 -15.46 -32.03
N SER A 128 2.60 -16.20 -31.33
CA SER A 128 1.16 -16.18 -31.58
C SER A 128 0.46 -15.02 -30.87
N LEU A 129 -0.67 -14.59 -31.45
CA LEU A 129 -1.55 -13.59 -30.86
C LEU A 129 -2.08 -14.07 -29.52
N GLU A 130 -2.47 -15.34 -29.46
CA GLU A 130 -3.04 -16.04 -28.31
C GLU A 130 -2.04 -16.06 -27.14
N ALA A 131 -0.78 -16.42 -27.40
CA ALA A 131 0.28 -16.39 -26.39
C ALA A 131 0.56 -14.98 -25.89
N THR A 132 0.58 -13.99 -26.80
CA THR A 132 0.81 -12.58 -26.45
C THR A 132 -0.34 -12.02 -25.61
N LEU A 133 -1.59 -12.34 -25.95
CA LEU A 133 -2.78 -11.94 -25.19
C LEU A 133 -2.80 -12.59 -23.80
N SER A 134 -2.49 -13.89 -23.73
CA SER A 134 -2.37 -14.61 -22.46
C SER A 134 -1.31 -13.99 -21.54
N ALA A 135 -0.12 -13.68 -22.07
CA ALA A 135 0.93 -13.01 -21.30
C ALA A 135 0.56 -11.58 -20.89
N THR A 136 -0.15 -10.85 -21.75
CA THR A 136 -0.67 -9.50 -21.44
C THR A 136 -1.66 -9.57 -20.28
N VAL A 137 -2.57 -10.53 -20.29
CA VAL A 137 -3.60 -10.72 -19.26
C VAL A 137 -2.98 -11.15 -17.93
N ASP A 138 -2.02 -12.08 -17.94
CA ASP A 138 -1.26 -12.47 -16.76
C ASP A 138 -0.48 -11.28 -16.18
N GLY A 139 0.19 -10.51 -17.06
CA GLY A 139 0.89 -9.29 -16.68
C GLY A 139 -0.07 -8.25 -16.09
N LEU A 140 -1.25 -8.08 -16.68
CA LEU A 140 -2.29 -7.15 -16.23
C LEU A 140 -2.83 -7.56 -14.86
N ARG A 141 -3.02 -8.85 -14.60
CA ARG A 141 -3.44 -9.40 -13.30
C ARG A 141 -2.40 -9.07 -12.22
N LEU A 142 -1.12 -9.37 -12.47
CA LEU A 142 -0.03 -9.06 -11.54
C LEU A 142 0.12 -7.55 -11.32
N GLY A 143 0.06 -6.77 -12.40
CA GLY A 143 0.10 -5.31 -12.36
C GLY A 143 -1.04 -4.71 -11.54
N THR A 144 -2.26 -5.24 -11.70
CA THR A 144 -3.44 -4.81 -10.93
C THR A 144 -3.28 -5.10 -9.44
N MET A 145 -2.74 -6.28 -9.06
CA MET A 145 -2.44 -6.58 -7.66
C MET A 145 -1.44 -5.58 -7.04
N ILE A 146 -0.41 -5.21 -7.79
CA ILE A 146 0.57 -4.21 -7.37
C ILE A 146 -0.08 -2.83 -7.22
N CYS A 147 -0.98 -2.46 -8.15
CA CYS A 147 -1.77 -1.24 -8.05
C CYS A 147 -2.71 -1.25 -6.82
N CYS A 148 -3.30 -2.37 -6.41
CA CYS A 148 -4.06 -2.47 -5.16
C CYS A 148 -3.20 -2.13 -3.94
N ILE A 149 -2.00 -2.71 -3.85
CA ILE A 149 -1.04 -2.42 -2.76
C ILE A 149 -0.62 -0.94 -2.83
N GLY A 150 -0.37 -0.43 -4.03
CA GLY A 150 -0.07 0.98 -4.25
C GLY A 150 -1.19 1.92 -3.80
N ALA A 151 -2.45 1.55 -4.05
CA ALA A 151 -3.62 2.30 -3.60
C ALA A 151 -3.71 2.30 -2.07
N ALA A 152 -3.52 1.16 -1.41
CA ALA A 152 -3.43 1.08 0.05
C ALA A 152 -2.36 2.04 0.62
N ASN A 153 -1.15 2.03 0.06
CA ASN A 153 -0.06 2.91 0.51
C ASN A 153 -0.30 4.40 0.18
N ALA A 154 -1.01 4.71 -0.91
CA ALA A 154 -1.36 6.08 -1.26
C ALA A 154 -2.47 6.65 -0.37
N LEU A 155 -3.42 5.81 0.05
CA LEU A 155 -4.61 6.18 0.83
C LEU A 155 -4.37 6.08 2.35
N ALA A 156 -3.55 5.14 2.81
CA ALA A 156 -3.21 4.94 4.22
C ALA A 156 -1.86 5.57 4.57
N ASN A 157 -1.83 6.43 5.60
CA ASN A 157 -0.57 7.00 6.10
C ASN A 157 0.28 5.91 6.80
N PRO A 158 1.49 5.58 6.33
CA PRO A 158 2.34 4.53 6.91
C PRO A 158 2.63 4.72 8.40
N LYS A 159 2.88 5.97 8.82
CA LYS A 159 3.12 6.31 10.24
C LYS A 159 1.87 6.08 11.10
N ARG A 160 0.68 6.25 10.52
CA ARG A 160 -0.59 6.01 11.20
C ARG A 160 -0.91 4.52 11.24
N SER A 161 -0.64 3.77 10.17
CA SER A 161 -0.73 2.30 10.18
C SER A 161 0.12 1.70 11.30
N LEU A 162 1.35 2.22 11.49
CA LEU A 162 2.23 1.78 12.57
C LEU A 162 1.67 2.04 13.98
N ARG A 163 0.86 3.10 14.15
CA ARG A 163 0.23 3.42 15.44
C ARG A 163 -0.91 2.47 15.79
N VAL A 164 -1.49 1.77 14.81
CA VAL A 164 -2.62 0.85 15.01
C VAL A 164 -2.16 -0.61 15.13
N LEU A 165 -0.85 -0.89 15.16
CA LEU A 165 -0.39 -2.24 15.48
C LEU A 165 -0.93 -2.68 16.85
N PRO A 166 -1.33 -3.96 16.99
CA PRO A 166 -1.75 -4.49 18.28
C PRO A 166 -0.65 -4.35 19.31
N GLY A 167 -1.02 -4.17 20.59
CA GLY A 167 -0.05 -3.98 21.68
C GLY A 167 0.97 -5.13 21.81
N ALA A 168 0.64 -6.33 21.33
CA ALA A 168 1.58 -7.45 21.27
C ALA A 168 2.84 -7.17 20.43
N LEU A 169 2.75 -6.27 19.45
CA LEU A 169 3.85 -5.85 18.58
C LEU A 169 4.44 -4.50 19.01
N TYR A 170 4.21 -4.07 20.26
CA TYR A 170 4.64 -2.75 20.73
C TYR A 170 6.14 -2.53 20.60
N GLU A 171 6.96 -3.50 20.99
CA GLU A 171 8.42 -3.41 20.91
C GLU A 171 8.90 -3.22 19.47
N LEU A 172 8.34 -4.02 18.55
CA LEU A 172 8.60 -3.93 17.12
C LEU A 172 8.10 -2.59 16.53
N GLY A 173 6.89 -2.18 16.91
CA GLY A 173 6.31 -0.91 16.49
C GLY A 173 7.12 0.30 16.97
N MET A 174 7.59 0.28 18.22
CA MET A 174 8.47 1.31 18.78
C MET A 174 9.79 1.38 18.02
N ALA A 175 10.44 0.24 17.77
CA ALA A 175 11.69 0.19 17.01
C ALA A 175 11.53 0.80 15.61
N VAL A 176 10.44 0.46 14.91
CA VAL A 176 10.15 1.00 13.56
C VAL A 176 9.81 2.49 13.61
N VAL A 177 8.98 2.93 14.57
CA VAL A 177 8.61 4.35 14.72
C VAL A 177 9.83 5.21 15.06
N VAL A 178 10.70 4.73 15.96
CA VAL A 178 11.97 5.38 16.32
C VAL A 178 12.86 5.46 15.08
N SER A 179 13.06 4.35 14.36
CA SER A 179 13.85 4.31 13.13
C SER A 179 13.36 5.31 12.07
N ILE A 180 12.06 5.35 11.80
CA ILE A 180 11.45 6.28 10.82
C ILE A 180 11.60 7.74 11.27
N SER A 181 11.60 8.01 12.57
CA SER A 181 11.73 9.36 13.12
C SER A 181 13.18 9.84 13.13
N LEU A 182 14.14 8.93 13.29
CA LEU A 182 15.58 9.20 13.24
C LEU A 182 16.12 9.29 11.82
N ALA A 183 15.48 8.66 10.84
CA ALA A 183 15.88 8.69 9.42
C ALA A 183 16.18 10.11 8.87
N PRO A 184 15.31 11.14 9.01
CA PRO A 184 15.63 12.48 8.53
C PRO A 184 16.85 13.08 9.24
N GLN A 185 17.04 12.78 10.53
CA GLN A 185 18.16 13.26 11.31
C GLN A 185 19.49 12.64 10.85
N LEU A 186 19.49 11.35 10.49
CA LEU A 186 20.64 10.66 9.90
C LEU A 186 20.99 11.23 8.52
N ILE A 187 20.00 11.60 7.72
CA ILE A 187 20.24 12.25 6.43
C ILE A 187 20.93 13.61 6.65
N GLU A 188 20.47 14.40 7.62
CA GLU A 188 21.10 15.68 7.97
C GLU A 188 22.53 15.51 8.49
N SER A 189 22.80 14.49 9.32
CA SER A 189 24.15 14.21 9.82
C SER A 189 25.09 13.78 8.68
N VAL A 190 24.63 12.90 7.79
CA VAL A 190 25.37 12.53 6.57
C VAL A 190 25.69 13.75 5.72
N GLN A 191 24.69 14.62 5.47
CA GLN A 191 24.89 15.84 4.68
C GLN A 191 25.88 16.80 5.36
N ARG A 192 25.81 16.95 6.69
CA ARG A 192 26.73 17.79 7.46
C ARG A 192 28.17 17.28 7.35
N VAL A 193 28.38 15.98 7.54
CA VAL A 193 29.71 15.34 7.43
C VAL A 193 30.22 15.43 5.99
N ALA A 194 29.37 15.21 5.00
CA ALA A 194 29.72 15.35 3.59
C ALA A 194 30.14 16.79 3.22
N ARG A 195 29.45 17.80 3.75
CA ARG A 195 29.83 19.22 3.56
C ARG A 195 31.16 19.56 4.23
N ALA A 196 31.34 19.18 5.51
CA ALA A 196 32.61 19.42 6.23
C ALA A 196 33.80 18.74 5.54
N ARG A 197 33.59 17.55 4.98
CA ARG A 197 34.60 16.84 4.18
C ARG A 197 34.98 17.60 2.91
N ARG A 198 33.99 18.13 2.17
CA ARG A 198 34.24 18.92 0.95
C ARG A 198 35.14 20.13 1.22
N LEU A 199 35.08 20.69 2.44
CA LEU A 199 35.92 21.82 2.87
C LEU A 199 37.32 21.41 3.33
N ARG A 200 37.54 20.14 3.74
CA ARG A 200 38.80 19.66 4.35
C ARG A 200 39.64 18.76 3.44
N ALA A 201 39.08 18.19 2.38
CA ALA A 201 39.79 17.22 1.55
C ALA A 201 39.49 17.40 0.06
N GLY A 202 40.54 17.61 -0.74
CA GLY A 202 40.51 17.43 -2.20
C GLY A 202 39.94 16.05 -2.58
N GLN A 203 39.34 15.95 -3.78
CA GLN A 203 38.48 14.84 -4.21
C GLN A 203 39.08 13.42 -4.08
N ARG A 204 39.12 12.85 -2.87
CA ARG A 204 39.42 11.41 -2.69
C ARG A 204 38.19 10.61 -3.10
N ARG A 205 38.31 9.76 -4.12
CA ARG A 205 37.27 8.84 -4.61
C ARG A 205 37.46 7.43 -3.99
N GLY A 206 36.39 6.64 -3.88
CA GLY A 206 36.42 5.23 -3.48
C GLY A 206 36.10 4.92 -2.01
N PHE A 207 36.38 3.69 -1.57
CA PHE A 207 35.99 3.12 -0.26
C PHE A 207 36.49 3.93 0.95
N ARG A 208 37.65 4.59 0.82
CA ARG A 208 38.21 5.48 1.85
C ARG A 208 37.35 6.73 2.07
N ALA A 209 36.65 7.20 1.04
CA ALA A 209 35.68 8.28 1.14
C ALA A 209 34.43 7.84 1.90
N LEU A 210 33.94 6.63 1.65
CA LEU A 210 32.79 6.07 2.35
C LEU A 210 33.09 5.90 3.84
N ARG A 211 34.25 5.32 4.20
CA ARG A 211 34.68 5.17 5.60
C ARG A 211 34.75 6.51 6.35
N SER A 212 35.19 7.58 5.67
CA SER A 212 35.27 8.92 6.27
C SER A 212 33.91 9.57 6.57
N ILE A 213 32.83 9.10 5.94
CA ILE A 213 31.45 9.56 6.20
C ILE A 213 30.76 8.61 7.17
N ALA A 214 30.93 7.29 6.98
CA ALA A 214 30.26 6.28 7.77
C ALA A 214 30.69 6.30 9.24
N ILE A 215 31.99 6.41 9.55
CA ILE A 215 32.47 6.38 10.95
C ILE A 215 31.89 7.55 11.77
N PRO A 216 31.98 8.83 11.35
CA PRO A 216 31.39 9.93 12.11
C PRO A 216 29.87 9.82 12.26
N VAL A 217 29.17 9.35 11.22
CA VAL A 217 27.71 9.19 11.25
C VAL A 217 27.29 8.07 12.19
N LEU A 218 28.03 6.95 12.22
CA LEU A 218 27.79 5.87 13.17
C LEU A 218 28.06 6.31 14.61
N ALA A 219 29.12 7.08 14.84
CA ALA A 219 29.39 7.66 16.17
C ALA A 219 28.26 8.59 16.64
N ASP A 220 27.81 9.52 15.78
CA ASP A 220 26.65 10.41 16.05
C ASP A 220 25.37 9.59 16.28
N ALA A 221 25.14 8.54 15.50
CA ALA A 221 23.99 7.65 15.68
C ALA A 221 24.04 6.89 17.01
N LEU A 222 25.22 6.41 17.43
CA LEU A 222 25.40 5.71 18.70
C LEU A 222 25.15 6.65 19.89
N GLU A 223 25.73 7.85 19.88
CA GLU A 223 25.51 8.86 20.92
C GLU A 223 24.02 9.22 21.05
N ARG A 224 23.34 9.46 19.93
CA ARG A 224 21.90 9.69 19.92
C ARG A 224 21.09 8.49 20.40
N SER A 225 21.51 7.27 20.09
CA SER A 225 20.83 6.07 20.57
C SER A 225 20.91 5.95 22.09
N VAL A 226 22.05 6.29 22.70
CA VAL A 226 22.24 6.32 24.15
C VAL A 226 21.37 7.40 24.80
N LEU A 227 21.38 8.62 24.25
CA LEU A 227 20.54 9.72 24.74
C LEU A 227 19.04 9.40 24.64
N LEU A 228 18.62 8.80 23.54
CA LEU A 228 17.23 8.37 23.35
C LEU A 228 16.86 7.26 24.34
N ALA A 229 17.75 6.29 24.58
CA ALA A 229 17.54 5.23 25.55
C ALA A 229 17.37 5.80 26.98
N ALA A 230 18.23 6.73 27.40
CA ALA A 230 18.12 7.40 28.70
C ALA A 230 16.81 8.19 28.85
N ALA A 231 16.40 8.91 27.79
CA ALA A 231 15.12 9.63 27.78
C ALA A 231 13.90 8.69 27.79
N MET A 232 14.00 7.53 27.14
CA MET A 232 12.97 6.50 27.15
C MET A 232 12.83 5.87 28.54
N ASP A 233 13.94 5.53 29.19
CA ASP A 233 13.94 4.97 30.55
C ASP A 233 13.34 5.95 31.57
N SER A 234 13.72 7.23 31.50
CA SER A 234 13.16 8.30 32.34
C SER A 234 11.65 8.48 32.18
N ARG A 235 11.11 8.22 30.97
CA ARG A 235 9.65 8.26 30.69
C ARG A 235 8.94 6.94 31.04
N GLY A 236 9.66 5.95 31.56
CA GLY A 236 9.13 4.65 31.96
C GLY A 236 8.87 3.68 30.80
N TYR A 237 9.51 3.88 29.64
CA TYR A 237 9.48 2.89 28.56
C TYR A 237 10.18 1.59 29.02
N GLY A 238 9.68 0.43 28.58
CA GLY A 238 10.27 -0.88 28.93
C GLY A 238 9.67 -1.54 30.17
N ARG A 239 8.81 -0.84 30.94
CA ARG A 239 7.99 -1.48 31.97
C ARG A 239 6.96 -2.39 31.32
N THR A 240 7.24 -3.69 31.32
CA THR A 240 6.25 -4.70 30.99
C THR A 240 5.20 -4.72 32.11
N GLY A 241 3.91 -4.77 31.76
CA GLY A 241 2.84 -4.93 32.76
C GLY A 241 3.02 -6.22 33.58
N PRO A 242 2.09 -6.53 34.51
CA PRO A 242 2.17 -7.71 35.39
C PRO A 242 1.96 -9.03 34.62
N ALA A 243 2.88 -9.36 33.72
CA ALA A 243 2.79 -10.52 32.85
C ALA A 243 3.49 -11.71 33.51
N THR A 244 2.70 -12.73 33.84
CA THR A 244 3.25 -14.00 34.35
C THR A 244 3.92 -14.79 33.22
N ARG A 245 4.88 -15.65 33.58
CA ARG A 245 5.54 -16.57 32.62
C ARG A 245 4.51 -17.44 31.87
N ALA A 246 3.40 -17.79 32.53
CA ALA A 246 2.30 -18.55 31.95
C ALA A 246 1.61 -17.81 30.80
N THR A 247 1.26 -16.53 30.98
CA THR A 247 0.64 -15.73 29.91
C THR A 247 1.58 -15.54 28.71
N ARG A 248 2.90 -15.44 28.95
CA ARG A 248 3.91 -15.39 27.87
C ARG A 248 3.93 -16.68 27.06
N ARG A 249 3.95 -17.84 27.73
CA ARG A 249 3.89 -19.16 27.07
C ARG A 249 2.59 -19.34 26.30
N LEU A 250 1.45 -19.02 26.91
CA LEU A 250 0.13 -19.11 26.26
C LEU A 250 0.05 -18.23 25.00
N THR A 251 0.58 -17.01 25.05
CA THR A 251 0.59 -16.14 23.88
C THR A 251 1.46 -16.71 22.77
N ALA A 252 2.64 -17.23 23.12
CA ALA A 252 3.54 -17.85 22.15
C ALA A 252 2.92 -19.11 21.52
N THR A 253 2.29 -19.97 22.33
CA THR A 253 1.62 -21.17 21.83
C THR A 253 0.43 -20.84 20.95
N LEU A 254 -0.40 -19.85 21.30
CA LEU A 254 -1.51 -19.40 20.48
C LEU A 254 -1.06 -18.83 19.13
N LEU A 255 0.01 -18.03 19.12
CA LEU A 255 0.57 -17.47 17.88
C LEU A 255 1.19 -18.55 17.00
N LEU A 256 1.98 -19.46 17.59
CA LEU A 256 2.59 -20.57 16.86
C LEU A 256 1.53 -21.54 16.32
N ALA A 257 0.57 -21.95 17.14
CA ALA A 257 -0.53 -22.82 16.73
C ALA A 257 -1.39 -22.15 15.66
N GLY A 258 -1.68 -20.86 15.81
CA GLY A 258 -2.41 -20.09 14.80
C GLY A 258 -1.67 -20.00 13.47
N MET A 259 -0.36 -19.75 13.50
CA MET A 259 0.49 -19.71 12.31
C MET A 259 0.56 -21.08 11.62
N VAL A 260 0.74 -22.16 12.38
CA VAL A 260 0.70 -23.53 11.86
C VAL A 260 -0.66 -23.85 11.23
N GLY A 261 -1.77 -23.45 11.88
CA GLY A 261 -3.11 -23.64 11.34
C GLY A 261 -3.35 -22.90 10.02
N VAL A 262 -2.89 -21.64 9.91
CA VAL A 262 -2.95 -20.88 8.65
C VAL A 262 -2.06 -21.52 7.58
N CYS A 263 -0.84 -21.92 7.91
CA CYS A 263 0.07 -22.58 6.95
C CYS A 263 -0.51 -23.91 6.45
N ALA A 264 -0.99 -24.76 7.35
CA ALA A 264 -1.62 -26.04 7.02
C ALA A 264 -2.89 -25.84 6.19
N GLY A 265 -3.71 -24.83 6.52
CA GLY A 265 -4.90 -24.48 5.76
C GLY A 265 -4.58 -23.96 4.34
N CYS A 266 -3.57 -23.09 4.21
CA CYS A 266 -3.08 -22.64 2.90
C CYS A 266 -2.55 -23.80 2.06
N TYR A 267 -1.75 -24.69 2.66
CA TYR A 267 -1.27 -25.89 2.00
C TYR A 267 -2.44 -26.78 1.55
N GLY A 268 -3.44 -27.00 2.41
CA GLY A 268 -4.64 -27.76 2.08
C GLY A 268 -5.44 -27.19 0.91
N LEU A 269 -5.53 -25.86 0.79
CA LEU A 269 -6.16 -25.21 -0.37
C LEU A 269 -5.35 -25.34 -1.66
N LEU A 270 -4.01 -25.43 -1.57
CA LEU A 270 -3.11 -25.52 -2.72
C LEU A 270 -2.88 -26.95 -3.20
N ASN A 271 -2.92 -27.94 -2.29
CA ASN A 271 -2.58 -29.33 -2.60
C ASN A 271 -3.63 -30.04 -3.46
N GLY A 272 -4.85 -29.48 -3.61
CA GLY A 272 -5.91 -29.98 -4.51
C GLY A 272 -6.57 -31.31 -4.13
N SER A 273 -5.82 -32.23 -3.51
CA SER A 273 -6.20 -33.59 -3.17
C SER A 273 -6.86 -33.74 -1.78
N GLY A 274 -6.78 -32.70 -0.94
CA GLY A 274 -7.33 -32.72 0.42
C GLY A 274 -8.80 -32.26 0.46
N PRO A 275 -9.59 -32.68 1.47
CA PRO A 275 -10.95 -32.18 1.65
C PRO A 275 -10.93 -30.67 1.88
N ARG A 276 -11.47 -29.89 0.93
CA ARG A 276 -11.58 -28.42 1.04
C ARG A 276 -12.32 -27.97 2.31
N LEU A 277 -13.21 -28.84 2.79
CA LEU A 277 -13.98 -28.70 4.03
C LEU A 277 -13.10 -28.67 5.30
N LEU A 278 -11.88 -29.21 5.27
CA LEU A 278 -10.91 -29.13 6.39
C LEU A 278 -9.96 -27.93 6.25
N ALA A 279 -9.65 -27.52 5.02
CA ALA A 279 -8.70 -26.43 4.76
C ALA A 279 -9.26 -25.04 5.16
N THR A 280 -10.51 -24.75 4.82
CA THR A 280 -11.14 -23.46 5.17
C THR A 280 -11.34 -23.25 6.68
N PRO A 281 -11.84 -24.22 7.48
CA PRO A 281 -11.90 -24.04 8.93
C PRO A 281 -10.51 -24.01 9.57
N ALA A 282 -9.50 -24.70 9.01
CA ALA A 282 -8.13 -24.62 9.53
C ALA A 282 -7.56 -23.19 9.41
N ILE A 283 -7.79 -22.50 8.28
CA ILE A 283 -7.41 -21.09 8.11
C ILE A 283 -8.17 -20.20 9.10
N LEU A 284 -9.48 -20.38 9.24
CA LEU A 284 -10.30 -19.60 10.16
C LEU A 284 -9.89 -19.80 11.61
N ALA A 285 -9.72 -21.06 12.04
CA ALA A 285 -9.24 -21.41 13.38
C ALA A 285 -7.83 -20.84 13.62
N GLY A 286 -6.93 -20.95 12.64
CA GLY A 286 -5.59 -20.37 12.70
C GLY A 286 -5.63 -18.85 12.87
N ALA A 287 -6.47 -18.16 12.11
CA ALA A 287 -6.68 -16.71 12.22
C ALA A 287 -7.27 -16.31 13.59
N VAL A 288 -8.23 -17.09 14.11
CA VAL A 288 -8.81 -16.89 15.44
C VAL A 288 -7.75 -17.05 16.53
N LEU A 289 -6.95 -18.13 16.48
CA LEU A 289 -5.86 -18.36 17.43
C LEU A 289 -4.80 -17.25 17.38
N CYS A 290 -4.41 -16.81 16.19
CA CYS A 290 -3.51 -15.68 16.01
C CYS A 290 -4.08 -14.38 16.59
N SER A 291 -5.35 -14.06 16.30
CA SER A 291 -6.00 -12.85 16.83
C SER A 291 -6.16 -12.89 18.34
N ALA A 292 -6.51 -14.05 18.92
CA ALA A 292 -6.57 -14.26 20.36
C ALA A 292 -5.19 -14.11 21.01
N GLY A 293 -4.13 -14.68 20.40
CA GLY A 293 -2.74 -14.49 20.83
C GLY A 293 -2.33 -13.02 20.81
N LEU A 294 -2.65 -12.28 19.74
CA LEU A 294 -2.38 -10.85 19.64
C LEU A 294 -3.18 -10.02 20.65
N ALA A 295 -4.45 -10.37 20.90
CA ALA A 295 -5.31 -9.67 21.86
C ALA A 295 -4.83 -9.88 23.31
N LEU A 296 -4.55 -11.13 23.69
CA LEU A 296 -3.97 -11.47 24.99
C LEU A 296 -2.59 -10.83 25.16
N GLY A 297 -1.78 -10.83 24.09
CA GLY A 297 -0.49 -10.17 24.10
C GLY A 297 -0.59 -8.64 24.20
N GLY A 298 -1.63 -8.05 23.64
CA GLY A 298 -1.92 -6.61 23.68
C GLY A 298 -2.36 -6.12 25.06
N ARG A 299 -3.06 -6.96 25.84
CA ARG A 299 -3.44 -6.64 27.23
C ARG A 299 -2.24 -6.38 28.15
N ARG A 300 -1.04 -6.81 27.77
CA ARG A 300 0.21 -6.61 28.52
C ARG A 300 0.73 -5.17 28.48
N VAL A 301 0.35 -4.41 27.45
CA VAL A 301 0.87 -3.06 27.20
C VAL A 301 -0.23 -2.06 27.48
N ARG A 302 -0.17 -1.40 28.65
CA ARG A 302 -1.03 -0.24 28.92
C ARG A 302 -0.53 0.93 28.08
N ARG A 303 -1.30 1.28 27.05
CA ARG A 303 -1.04 2.42 26.20
C ARG A 303 -2.19 3.42 26.30
N THR A 304 -1.85 4.68 26.53
CA THR A 304 -2.78 5.79 26.37
C THR A 304 -2.68 6.32 24.94
N HIS A 305 -3.78 6.33 24.21
CA HIS A 305 -3.83 6.89 22.87
C HIS A 305 -4.27 8.35 22.93
N TYR A 306 -3.36 9.27 22.61
CA TYR A 306 -3.72 10.67 22.44
C TYR A 306 -4.52 10.82 21.13
N ARG A 307 -5.83 11.10 21.26
CA ARG A 307 -6.85 11.11 20.19
C ARG A 307 -6.97 9.76 19.45
N PRO A 308 -7.70 8.77 20.00
CA PRO A 308 -7.95 7.52 19.30
C PRO A 308 -8.70 7.77 18.00
N ASP A 309 -8.36 7.01 16.96
CA ASP A 309 -9.09 7.02 15.70
C ASP A 309 -10.32 6.13 15.84
N PRO A 310 -11.54 6.70 15.90
CA PRO A 310 -12.73 5.89 16.13
C PRO A 310 -13.03 5.08 14.86
N TRP A 311 -13.23 3.78 15.03
CA TRP A 311 -13.82 2.95 14.00
C TRP A 311 -15.32 3.24 13.92
N ARG A 312 -15.77 3.86 12.83
CA ARG A 312 -17.17 4.27 12.64
C ARG A 312 -17.76 3.59 11.41
N ALA A 313 -19.03 3.90 11.09
CA ALA A 313 -19.73 3.32 9.95
C ALA A 313 -18.98 3.45 8.61
N PRO A 314 -18.33 4.59 8.26
CA PRO A 314 -17.57 4.69 7.01
C PRO A 314 -16.41 3.69 6.90
N GLU A 315 -15.73 3.40 8.00
CA GLU A 315 -14.65 2.40 8.05
C GLU A 315 -15.18 0.99 7.77
N TRP A 316 -16.33 0.62 8.35
CA TRP A 316 -17.01 -0.65 8.09
C TRP A 316 -17.50 -0.77 6.65
N ILE A 317 -18.04 0.31 6.06
CA ILE A 317 -18.52 0.28 4.67
C ILE A 317 -17.35 0.10 3.70
N VAL A 318 -16.23 0.81 3.90
CA VAL A 318 -15.04 0.67 3.05
C VAL A 318 -14.41 -0.72 3.19
N ALA A 319 -14.25 -1.22 4.42
CA ALA A 319 -13.74 -2.57 4.64
C ALA A 319 -14.70 -3.63 4.06
N GLY A 320 -15.99 -3.43 4.28
CA GLY A 320 -17.07 -4.32 3.82
C GLY A 320 -17.16 -4.40 2.31
N CYS A 321 -17.06 -3.29 1.58
CA CYS A 321 -17.16 -3.34 0.12
C CYS A 321 -16.00 -4.12 -0.52
N GLY A 322 -14.76 -3.97 -0.02
CA GLY A 322 -13.64 -4.78 -0.50
C GLY A 322 -13.75 -6.26 -0.11
N LEU A 323 -14.27 -6.55 1.10
CA LEU A 323 -14.52 -7.93 1.53
C LEU A 323 -15.63 -8.59 0.71
N ILE A 324 -16.72 -7.86 0.41
CA ILE A 324 -17.81 -8.33 -0.45
C ILE A 324 -17.24 -8.67 -1.83
N SER A 325 -16.44 -7.80 -2.45
CA SER A 325 -15.80 -8.10 -3.74
C SER A 325 -14.95 -9.38 -3.69
N ALA A 326 -14.16 -9.56 -2.62
CA ALA A 326 -13.34 -10.76 -2.43
C ALA A 326 -14.18 -12.03 -2.31
N VAL A 327 -15.20 -12.01 -1.45
CA VAL A 327 -16.10 -13.13 -1.19
C VAL A 327 -16.86 -13.51 -2.46
N THR A 328 -17.44 -12.52 -3.14
CA THR A 328 -18.21 -12.75 -4.37
C THR A 328 -17.35 -13.43 -5.42
N LEU A 329 -16.18 -12.87 -5.78
CA LEU A 329 -15.31 -13.49 -6.80
C LEU A 329 -14.75 -14.85 -6.35
N TYR A 330 -14.48 -15.06 -5.06
CA TYR A 330 -14.03 -16.34 -4.54
C TYR A 330 -15.09 -17.45 -4.72
N PHE A 331 -16.36 -17.15 -4.45
CA PHE A 331 -17.44 -18.12 -4.59
C PHE A 331 -17.91 -18.28 -6.04
N THR A 332 -17.88 -17.23 -6.86
CA THR A 332 -18.26 -17.32 -8.29
C THR A 332 -17.33 -18.25 -9.08
N SER A 333 -16.05 -18.37 -8.71
CA SER A 333 -15.12 -19.33 -9.34
C SER A 333 -15.59 -20.79 -9.26
N GLY A 334 -16.43 -21.15 -8.28
CA GLY A 334 -16.97 -22.50 -8.13
C GLY A 334 -18.17 -22.80 -9.02
N TYR A 335 -18.89 -21.78 -9.49
CA TYR A 335 -20.12 -21.94 -10.28
C TYR A 335 -19.87 -21.76 -11.78
N ASN A 336 -19.13 -20.72 -12.19
CA ASN A 336 -18.84 -20.41 -13.60
C ASN A 336 -17.34 -20.12 -13.81
N ALA A 337 -16.52 -21.16 -13.86
CA ALA A 337 -15.07 -21.01 -14.05
C ALA A 337 -14.68 -20.43 -15.42
N ALA A 338 -15.46 -20.72 -16.47
CA ALA A 338 -15.21 -20.25 -17.84
C ALA A 338 -15.41 -18.74 -18.02
N ASP A 339 -16.34 -18.12 -17.27
CA ASP A 339 -16.59 -16.67 -17.36
C ASP A 339 -15.48 -15.84 -16.70
N LEU A 340 -14.84 -16.41 -15.67
CA LEU A 340 -13.76 -15.76 -14.91
C LEU A 340 -12.38 -16.00 -15.52
N ASN A 341 -12.20 -17.12 -16.22
CA ASN A 341 -10.97 -17.51 -16.89
C ASN A 341 -11.24 -17.90 -18.35
N PRO A 342 -11.47 -16.92 -19.25
CA PRO A 342 -11.69 -17.20 -20.67
C PRO A 342 -10.44 -17.85 -21.28
N SER A 343 -10.63 -18.88 -22.12
CA SER A 343 -9.54 -19.42 -22.94
C SER A 343 -9.30 -18.50 -24.13
N PHE A 344 -8.02 -18.33 -24.51
CA PHE A 344 -7.64 -17.55 -25.70
C PHE A 344 -7.56 -18.42 -26.97
N SER A 345 -7.74 -19.74 -26.84
CA SER A 345 -7.87 -20.69 -27.94
C SER A 345 -9.24 -21.39 -27.85
N PRO A 346 -10.14 -21.25 -28.84
CA PRO A 346 -10.11 -20.29 -29.96
C PRO A 346 -10.40 -18.84 -29.52
N LEU A 347 -9.94 -17.84 -30.29
CA LEU A 347 -10.14 -16.42 -30.01
C LEU A 347 -11.63 -16.06 -29.94
N ARG A 348 -12.12 -15.70 -28.75
CA ARG A 348 -13.47 -15.16 -28.51
C ARG A 348 -13.38 -13.93 -27.64
N PHE A 349 -14.24 -12.94 -27.93
CA PHE A 349 -14.31 -11.76 -27.08
C PHE A 349 -14.88 -12.15 -25.70
N PRO A 350 -14.19 -11.83 -24.59
CA PRO A 350 -14.64 -12.23 -23.28
C PRO A 350 -15.93 -11.50 -22.91
N ALA A 351 -16.93 -12.23 -22.44
CA ALA A 351 -18.13 -11.63 -21.88
C ALA A 351 -17.79 -10.93 -20.55
N LEU A 352 -18.54 -9.88 -20.21
CA LEU A 352 -18.46 -9.22 -18.91
C LEU A 352 -19.52 -9.84 -17.99
N PRO A 353 -19.16 -10.76 -17.08
CA PRO A 353 -20.15 -11.37 -16.20
C PRO A 353 -20.68 -10.31 -15.23
N ALA A 354 -22.00 -10.13 -15.21
CA ALA A 354 -22.65 -9.04 -14.49
C ALA A 354 -22.36 -9.10 -12.98
N LEU A 355 -22.35 -10.30 -12.39
CA LEU A 355 -22.19 -10.48 -10.95
C LEU A 355 -20.77 -10.10 -10.44
N PRO A 356 -19.66 -10.60 -11.04
CA PRO A 356 -18.31 -10.11 -10.72
C PRO A 356 -18.10 -8.62 -11.04
N ALA A 357 -18.69 -8.11 -12.13
CA ALA A 357 -18.60 -6.70 -12.48
C ALA A 357 -19.27 -5.81 -11.42
N VAL A 358 -20.48 -6.16 -10.98
CA VAL A 358 -21.18 -5.47 -9.88
C VAL A 358 -20.39 -5.57 -8.58
N ALA A 359 -19.78 -6.72 -8.29
CA ALA A 359 -18.94 -6.88 -7.10
C ALA A 359 -17.73 -5.94 -7.09
N ILE A 360 -17.07 -5.74 -8.23
CA ILE A 360 -15.97 -4.77 -8.37
C ILE A 360 -16.48 -3.33 -8.30
N LEU A 361 -17.65 -3.04 -8.88
CA LEU A 361 -18.29 -1.72 -8.78
C LEU A 361 -18.71 -1.37 -7.34
N ILE A 362 -19.12 -2.35 -6.54
CA ILE A 362 -19.38 -2.16 -5.10
C ILE A 362 -18.10 -1.67 -4.39
N ALA A 363 -16.91 -2.12 -4.80
CA ALA A 363 -15.67 -1.57 -4.24
C ALA A 363 -15.50 -0.07 -4.53
N ALA A 364 -16.05 0.44 -5.64
CA ALA A 364 -16.08 1.88 -5.94
C ALA A 364 -16.94 2.68 -4.96
N ALA A 365 -17.89 2.04 -4.27
CA ALA A 365 -18.65 2.69 -3.20
C ALA A 365 -17.76 3.22 -2.06
N ALA A 366 -16.55 2.67 -1.90
CA ALA A 366 -15.54 3.22 -0.98
C ALA A 366 -15.21 4.69 -1.29
N ALA A 367 -15.22 5.08 -2.57
CA ALA A 367 -15.00 6.45 -2.99
C ALA A 367 -16.09 7.40 -2.50
N PHE A 368 -17.30 6.94 -2.20
CA PHE A 368 -18.42 7.79 -1.71
C PHE A 368 -18.61 7.66 -0.19
N ALA A 369 -18.39 6.45 0.34
CA ALA A 369 -18.49 6.18 1.77
C ALA A 369 -17.39 6.85 2.58
N ALA A 370 -16.16 6.92 2.03
CA ALA A 370 -15.04 7.55 2.72
C ALA A 370 -15.29 9.05 2.98
N PRO A 371 -14.95 9.57 4.17
CA PRO A 371 -15.04 11.00 4.45
C PRO A 371 -14.06 11.80 3.56
N PRO A 372 -14.35 13.09 3.28
CA PRO A 372 -13.46 13.93 2.49
C PRO A 372 -12.08 14.08 3.15
N PRO A 373 -10.98 13.90 2.39
CA PRO A 373 -9.65 14.12 2.93
C PRO A 373 -9.48 15.59 3.31
N ARG A 374 -8.71 15.85 4.37
CA ARG A 374 -8.30 17.22 4.71
C ARG A 374 -7.31 17.70 3.64
N ARG A 375 -7.81 18.43 2.64
CA ARG A 375 -6.96 19.19 1.73
C ARG A 375 -6.37 20.36 2.51
N ARG A 376 -5.05 20.55 2.43
CA ARG A 376 -4.48 21.79 2.98
C ARG A 376 -5.01 22.91 2.10
N VAL A 377 -5.78 23.83 2.67
CA VAL A 377 -6.03 25.10 1.99
C VAL A 377 -4.66 25.74 1.87
N SER A 378 -4.08 25.71 0.67
CA SER A 378 -2.96 26.57 0.32
C SER A 378 -3.51 27.99 0.36
N GLY A 379 -3.58 28.55 1.57
CA GLY A 379 -3.83 29.96 1.76
C GLY A 379 -2.62 30.71 1.24
N SER A 380 -2.59 30.98 -0.06
CA SER A 380 -2.12 32.28 -0.51
C SER A 380 -3.20 33.29 -0.10
N VAL A 381 -3.36 33.50 1.21
CA VAL A 381 -3.73 34.82 1.66
C VAL A 381 -2.49 35.62 1.32
N GLY A 382 -2.50 36.23 0.15
CA GLY A 382 -1.60 37.35 -0.10
C GLY A 382 -1.83 38.26 1.08
N VAL A 383 -0.81 38.38 1.94
CA VAL A 383 -0.68 39.57 2.76
C VAL A 383 -0.78 40.70 1.74
N PRO A 384 -1.81 41.56 1.80
CA PRO A 384 -1.83 42.70 0.90
C PRO A 384 -0.52 43.43 1.16
N ASP A 385 0.29 43.59 0.12
CA ASP A 385 1.43 44.48 0.16
C ASP A 385 0.93 45.78 0.78
N ALA A 386 1.48 46.11 1.95
CA ALA A 386 1.31 47.41 2.58
C ALA A 386 2.07 48.42 1.71
N ALA A 387 1.54 48.69 0.52
CA ALA A 387 1.98 49.75 -0.34
C ALA A 387 1.51 51.08 0.29
N GLY A 388 2.48 51.90 0.70
CA GLY A 388 2.30 53.35 0.66
C GLY A 388 2.03 54.08 1.98
N GLY A 389 2.56 53.61 3.12
CA GLY A 389 2.70 54.48 4.30
C GLY A 389 3.97 55.32 4.22
N ARG A 390 3.90 56.54 3.67
CA ARG A 390 5.01 57.52 3.76
C ARG A 390 5.31 57.79 5.23
N ILE A 391 6.48 57.36 5.70
CA ILE A 391 7.04 57.83 6.96
C ILE A 391 7.51 59.26 6.70
N ALA A 392 6.72 60.24 7.17
CA ALA A 392 7.16 61.62 7.25
C ALA A 392 8.39 61.68 8.18
N ARG A 393 9.53 62.11 7.64
CA ARG A 393 10.70 62.51 8.44
C ARG A 393 10.32 63.78 9.19
N PRO A 394 10.58 63.90 10.50
CA PRO A 394 10.54 65.20 11.15
C PRO A 394 11.76 66.00 10.64
N GLU A 395 11.50 67.16 10.05
CA GLU A 395 12.51 68.18 9.79
C GLU A 395 13.04 68.67 11.14
N VAL A 396 14.36 68.58 11.30
CA VAL A 396 15.10 69.27 12.35
C VAL A 396 15.37 70.67 11.83
N SER A 397 14.70 71.67 12.40
CA SER A 397 15.03 73.09 12.21
C SER A 397 15.58 73.65 13.52
N ALA A 398 16.85 74.06 13.45
CA ALA A 398 17.60 75.04 14.27
C ALA A 398 17.37 75.09 15.78
#